data_AF-A0A3D0FM52-F1
#
_entry.id   AF-A0A3D0FM52-F1
#
_cell.length_a   1.000
_cell.length_b   1.000
_cell.length_c   1.000
_cell.angle_alpha   90.00
_cell.angle_beta   90.00
_cell.angle_gamma   90.00
#
_symmetry.space_group_name_H-M   'P 1'
#
loop_
_entity.id
_entity.type
_entity.pdbx_description
1 polymer ?
#
loop_
_entity_poly.entity_id
_entity_poly.type
_entity_poly.pdbx_seq_one_letter_code
_entity_poly.pdbx_strand_id
1 'polypeptide(L)'
;MFIASTLKRTNIGQYILYMWQTEDFLRAFNFDTEALTKYMCSAADRDGHPYSDLQSRELQAWYDSLADMLISEGHRDTGHLSMVHNTLMEMEELHQTILRMGKDAEYINTYRMIQSELILLKSRSQKPATISDMEMCMTFIYITRLLKHSNNVSPQTTATYEQINILIGMLAKRYKEWKENDEEIL
;
A
#
# COMPACT_ATOMS: atom_id res chain seq x y z
N MET A 1 -1.12 13.04 -6.56
CA MET A 1 -2.08 13.30 -7.66
C MET A 1 -1.91 12.37 -8.87
N PHE A 2 -0.85 12.52 -9.68
CA PHE A 2 -0.66 11.74 -10.92
C PHE A 2 -0.10 10.32 -10.68
N ILE A 3 0.86 10.19 -9.76
CA ILE A 3 1.44 8.90 -9.35
C ILE A 3 0.39 8.03 -8.69
N ALA A 4 -0.31 8.56 -7.67
CA ALA A 4 -1.41 7.85 -7.01
C ALA A 4 -2.46 7.34 -8.00
N SER A 5 -2.89 8.20 -8.94
CA SER A 5 -3.89 7.84 -9.96
C SER A 5 -3.37 6.78 -10.93
N THR A 6 -2.10 6.89 -11.35
CA THR A 6 -1.45 5.89 -12.19
C THR A 6 -1.36 4.55 -11.46
N LEU A 7 -0.82 4.53 -10.23
CA LEU A 7 -0.68 3.33 -9.43
C LEU A 7 -2.03 2.66 -9.15
N LYS A 8 -3.07 3.45 -8.85
CA LYS A 8 -4.41 2.90 -8.61
C LYS A 8 -4.94 2.11 -9.82
N ARG A 9 -4.53 2.48 -11.04
CA ARG A 9 -4.89 1.79 -12.28
C ARG A 9 -3.93 0.67 -12.67
N THR A 10 -2.65 0.78 -12.33
CA THR A 10 -1.62 -0.15 -12.81
C THR A 10 -1.22 -1.22 -11.80
N ASN A 11 -1.15 -0.87 -10.52
CA ASN A 11 -0.76 -1.76 -9.44
C ASN A 11 -1.37 -1.30 -8.10
N ILE A 12 -2.49 -1.93 -7.75
CA ILE A 12 -3.28 -1.56 -6.59
C ILE A 12 -2.53 -1.74 -5.25
N GLY A 13 -1.63 -2.73 -5.17
CA GLY A 13 -0.77 -2.91 -3.98
C GLY A 13 0.24 -1.75 -3.84
N GLN A 14 0.89 -1.35 -4.92
CA GLN A 14 1.79 -0.19 -4.87
C GLN A 14 1.03 1.11 -4.55
N TYR A 15 -0.20 1.25 -5.02
CA TYR A 15 -1.07 2.36 -4.64
C TYR A 15 -1.29 2.44 -3.13
N ILE A 16 -1.69 1.33 -2.48
CA ILE A 16 -1.90 1.29 -1.03
C ILE A 16 -0.62 1.69 -0.28
N LEU A 17 0.52 1.09 -0.63
CA LEU A 17 1.80 1.40 0.03
C LEU A 17 2.22 2.85 -0.16
N TYR A 18 1.99 3.41 -1.35
CA TYR A 18 2.25 4.82 -1.64
C TYR A 18 1.36 5.74 -0.80
N MET A 19 0.09 5.39 -0.64
CA MET A 19 -0.84 6.17 0.19
C MET A 19 -0.44 6.10 1.66
N TRP A 20 -0.12 4.93 2.22
CA TRP A 20 0.36 4.81 3.60
C TRP A 20 1.61 5.65 3.86
N GLN A 21 2.57 5.60 2.94
CA GLN A 21 3.76 6.45 3.02
C GLN A 21 3.40 7.95 3.00
N THR A 22 2.43 8.34 2.17
CA THR A 22 1.96 9.73 2.09
C THR A 22 1.30 10.18 3.40
N GLU A 23 0.47 9.33 4.01
CA GLU A 23 -0.14 9.61 5.32
C GLU A 23 0.92 9.76 6.41
N ASP A 24 1.95 8.92 6.40
CA ASP A 24 3.06 9.03 7.36
C ASP A 24 3.90 10.29 7.15
N PHE A 25 4.08 10.75 5.90
CA PHE A 25 4.68 12.06 5.64
C PHE A 25 3.82 13.20 6.19
N LEU A 26 2.50 13.16 5.98
CA LEU A 26 1.61 14.18 6.55
C LEU A 26 1.73 14.24 8.08
N ARG A 27 1.76 13.08 8.74
CA ARG A 27 1.95 13.00 10.20
C ARG A 27 3.33 13.49 10.64
N ALA A 28 4.39 13.09 9.94
CA ALA A 28 5.76 13.50 10.26
C ALA A 28 5.95 15.02 10.16
N PHE A 29 5.22 15.68 9.26
CA PHE A 29 5.19 17.14 9.10
C PHE A 29 4.10 17.81 9.96
N ASN A 30 3.47 17.09 10.89
CA ASN A 30 2.38 17.59 11.75
C ASN A 30 1.21 18.22 10.97
N PHE A 31 0.94 17.71 9.77
CA PHE A 31 -0.05 18.24 8.82
C PHE A 31 0.26 19.66 8.31
N ASP A 32 1.51 20.12 8.41
CA ASP A 32 2.00 21.29 7.69
C ASP A 32 2.28 20.89 6.23
N THR A 33 1.23 20.97 5.42
CA THR A 33 1.25 20.61 4.00
C THR A 33 2.14 21.54 3.18
N GLU A 34 2.30 22.80 3.58
CA GLU A 34 3.20 23.75 2.91
C GLU A 34 4.67 23.34 3.11
N ALA A 35 5.06 22.99 4.33
CA ALA A 35 6.40 22.48 4.62
C ALA A 35 6.66 21.15 3.89
N LEU A 36 5.67 20.25 3.86
CA LEU A 36 5.77 18.99 3.11
C LEU A 36 5.95 19.23 1.61
N THR A 37 5.14 20.11 1.01
CA THR A 37 5.26 20.44 -0.42
C THR A 37 6.64 20.99 -0.75
N LYS A 38 7.15 21.94 0.05
CA LYS A 38 8.50 22.50 -0.13
C LYS A 38 9.58 21.41 -0.05
N TYR A 39 9.46 20.51 0.92
CA TYR A 39 10.38 19.38 1.06
C TYR A 39 10.38 18.48 -0.18
N MET A 40 9.19 18.14 -0.69
CA MET A 40 9.03 17.27 -1.86
C MET A 40 9.51 17.94 -3.15
N CYS A 41 9.25 19.23 -3.35
CA CYS A 41 9.79 19.99 -4.48
C CYS A 41 11.32 20.04 -4.43
N SER A 42 11.90 20.33 -3.26
CA SER A 42 13.36 20.33 -3.10
C SER A 42 13.99 18.96 -3.37
N ALA A 43 13.32 17.86 -3.00
CA ALA A 43 13.77 16.52 -3.34
C ALA A 43 13.76 16.27 -4.85
N ALA A 44 12.66 16.63 -5.53
CA ALA A 44 12.53 16.49 -6.97
C ALA A 44 13.58 17.30 -7.76
N ASP A 45 13.93 18.49 -7.28
CA ASP A 45 15.00 19.32 -7.85
C ASP A 45 16.37 18.61 -7.75
N ARG A 46 16.69 18.00 -6.60
CA ARG A 46 17.94 17.25 -6.40
C ARG A 46 18.02 16.02 -7.30
N ASP A 47 16.87 15.39 -7.56
CA ASP A 47 16.77 14.20 -8.41
C ASP A 47 16.74 14.53 -9.91
N GLY A 48 16.86 15.81 -10.28
CA GLY A 48 16.93 16.26 -11.67
C GLY A 48 15.57 16.33 -12.38
N HIS A 49 14.47 16.29 -11.62
CA HIS A 49 13.10 16.29 -12.13
C HIS A 49 12.25 17.38 -11.45
N PRO A 50 12.62 18.67 -11.62
CA PRO A 50 11.95 19.76 -10.93
C PRO A 50 10.47 19.85 -11.31
N TYR A 51 9.63 20.18 -10.33
CA TYR A 51 8.23 20.47 -10.58
C TYR A 51 8.08 21.87 -11.18
N SER A 52 7.20 22.01 -12.17
CA SER A 52 6.73 23.33 -12.60
C SER A 52 5.88 24.00 -11.51
N ASP A 53 5.73 25.33 -11.60
CA ASP A 53 4.88 26.10 -10.67
C ASP A 53 3.42 25.61 -10.63
N LEU A 54 2.92 25.05 -11.74
CA LEU A 54 1.60 24.45 -11.77
C LEU A 54 1.59 23.14 -10.98
N GLN A 55 2.54 22.24 -11.23
CA GLN A 55 2.65 20.96 -10.53
C GLN A 55 2.87 21.12 -9.03
N SER A 56 3.66 22.11 -8.61
CA SER A 56 3.87 22.42 -7.20
C SER A 56 2.58 22.88 -6.51
N ARG A 57 1.74 23.68 -7.20
CA ARG A 57 0.42 24.09 -6.68
C ARG A 57 -0.57 22.93 -6.62
N GLU A 58 -0.58 22.06 -7.63
CA GLU A 58 -1.39 20.84 -7.64
C GLU A 58 -0.96 19.87 -6.54
N LEU A 59 0.35 19.77 -6.28
CA LEU A 59 0.89 18.95 -5.20
C LEU A 59 0.44 19.46 -3.83
N GLN A 60 0.54 20.77 -3.61
CA GLN A 60 0.03 21.43 -2.40
C GLN A 60 -1.46 21.13 -2.19
N ALA A 61 -2.30 21.44 -3.18
CA ALA A 61 -3.74 21.24 -3.08
C ALA A 61 -4.11 19.77 -2.85
N TRP A 62 -3.33 18.83 -3.41
CA TRP A 62 -3.51 17.41 -3.16
C TRP A 62 -3.17 17.02 -1.71
N TYR A 63 -2.07 17.53 -1.15
CA TYR A 63 -1.75 17.28 0.26
C TYR A 63 -2.77 17.92 1.21
N ASP A 64 -3.26 19.13 0.91
CA ASP A 64 -4.33 19.79 1.67
C ASP A 64 -5.58 18.92 1.71
N SER A 65 -6.02 18.42 0.56
CA SER A 65 -7.18 17.52 0.48
C SER A 65 -6.99 16.23 1.29
N LEU A 66 -5.80 15.62 1.25
CA LEU A 66 -5.51 14.42 2.04
C LEU A 66 -5.50 14.70 3.54
N ALA A 67 -4.92 15.84 3.95
CA ALA A 67 -4.88 16.27 5.34
C ALA A 67 -6.29 16.50 5.88
N ASP A 68 -7.14 17.22 5.13
CA ASP A 68 -8.53 17.48 5.49
C ASP A 68 -9.34 16.17 5.63
N MET A 69 -9.16 15.22 4.70
CA MET A 69 -9.82 13.92 4.79
C MET A 69 -9.37 13.13 6.03
N LEU A 70 -8.06 13.05 6.30
CA LEU A 70 -7.56 12.35 7.49
C LEU A 70 -8.11 12.97 8.79
N ILE A 71 -8.17 14.29 8.85
CA ILE A 71 -8.68 15.00 10.04
C ILE A 71 -10.19 14.80 10.20
N SER A 72 -10.95 14.96 9.12
CA SER A 72 -12.42 14.82 9.15
C SER A 72 -12.88 13.39 9.42
N GLU A 73 -12.11 12.39 8.97
CA GLU A 73 -12.35 10.97 9.28
C GLU A 73 -11.84 10.56 10.68
N GLY A 74 -11.16 11.45 11.42
CA GLY A 74 -10.62 11.15 12.74
C GLY A 74 -9.34 10.30 12.73
N HIS A 75 -8.65 10.23 11.59
CA HIS A 75 -7.43 9.45 11.36
C HIS A 75 -6.14 10.28 11.39
N ARG A 76 -6.18 11.42 12.10
CA ARG A 76 -5.05 12.34 12.25
C ARG A 76 -3.81 11.63 12.80
N ASP A 77 -3.93 11.02 13.99
CA ASP A 77 -2.77 10.44 14.68
C ASP A 77 -2.53 8.98 14.28
N THR A 78 -3.58 8.23 14.00
CA THR A 78 -3.52 6.80 13.66
C THR A 78 -4.61 6.41 12.67
N GLY A 79 -4.44 5.27 12.00
CA GLY A 79 -5.39 4.77 11.02
C GLY A 79 -5.02 5.17 9.59
N HIS A 80 -5.91 4.86 8.65
CA HIS A 80 -5.71 5.09 7.23
C HIS A 80 -6.96 5.73 6.65
N LEU A 81 -6.82 6.49 5.58
CA LEU A 81 -7.97 7.03 4.86
C LEU A 81 -8.92 5.89 4.47
N SER A 82 -10.22 6.14 4.64
CA SER A 82 -11.28 5.18 4.35
C SER A 82 -11.19 4.66 2.91
N MET A 83 -10.86 5.52 1.95
CA MET A 83 -10.67 5.11 0.56
C MET A 83 -9.52 4.09 0.37
N VAL A 84 -8.45 4.20 1.16
CA VAL A 84 -7.30 3.29 1.10
C VAL A 84 -7.65 1.99 1.78
N HIS A 85 -8.32 2.05 2.93
CA HIS A 85 -8.81 0.87 3.63
C HIS A 85 -9.80 0.07 2.77
N ASN A 86 -10.77 0.73 2.13
CA ASN A 86 -11.73 0.07 1.24
C ASN A 86 -11.03 -0.62 0.07
N THR A 87 -10.01 0.02 -0.50
CA THR A 87 -9.20 -0.59 -1.57
C THR A 87 -8.51 -1.88 -1.11
N LEU A 88 -7.99 -1.89 0.12
CA LEU A 88 -7.38 -3.07 0.72
C LEU A 88 -8.43 -4.18 0.97
N MET A 89 -9.64 -3.81 1.38
CA MET A 89 -10.74 -4.76 1.55
C MET A 89 -11.18 -5.38 0.23
N GLU A 90 -11.24 -4.61 -0.86
CA GLU A 90 -11.51 -5.16 -2.20
C GLU A 90 -10.42 -6.15 -2.65
N MET A 91 -9.15 -5.87 -2.32
CA MET A 91 -8.06 -6.83 -2.57
C MET A 91 -8.22 -8.12 -1.75
N GLU A 92 -8.58 -8.01 -0.48
CA GLU A 92 -8.85 -9.16 0.38
C GLU A 92 -10.05 -9.98 -0.14
N GLU A 93 -11.12 -9.32 -0.57
CA GLU A 93 -12.28 -9.99 -1.13
C GLU A 93 -11.95 -10.76 -2.40
N LEU A 94 -11.16 -10.16 -3.30
CA LEU A 94 -10.66 -10.84 -4.48
C LEU A 94 -9.77 -12.03 -4.10
N HIS A 95 -8.85 -11.85 -3.15
CA HIS A 95 -8.01 -12.93 -2.63
C HIS A 95 -8.86 -14.12 -2.17
N GLN A 96 -9.85 -13.88 -1.31
CA GLN A 96 -10.76 -14.92 -0.82
C GLN A 96 -11.57 -15.56 -1.94
N THR A 97 -11.98 -14.78 -2.94
CA THR A 97 -12.74 -15.29 -4.09
C THR A 97 -11.91 -16.23 -4.94
N ILE A 98 -10.64 -15.89 -5.23
CA ILE A 98 -9.72 -16.78 -5.94
C ILE A 98 -9.53 -18.10 -5.18
N LEU A 99 -9.35 -18.04 -3.86
CA LEU A 99 -9.21 -19.23 -3.02
C LEU A 99 -10.45 -20.12 -3.06
N ARG A 100 -11.66 -19.54 -2.99
CA ARG A 100 -12.93 -20.28 -3.03
C ARG A 100 -13.18 -20.92 -4.40
N MET A 101 -12.88 -20.20 -5.48
CA MET A 101 -13.13 -20.70 -6.84
C MET A 101 -12.20 -21.84 -7.23
N GLY A 102 -10.97 -21.86 -6.72
CA GLY A 102 -10.02 -22.94 -6.98
C GLY A 102 -9.47 -22.99 -8.41
N LYS A 103 -9.83 -22.04 -9.29
CA LYS A 103 -9.45 -22.04 -10.72
C LYS A 103 -8.00 -21.59 -10.95
N ASP A 104 -7.42 -20.84 -10.01
CA ASP A 104 -6.08 -20.26 -10.13
C ASP A 104 -5.04 -21.04 -9.31
N ALA A 105 -4.60 -22.17 -9.86
CA ALA A 105 -3.67 -23.05 -9.17
C ALA A 105 -2.33 -22.37 -8.85
N GLU A 106 -1.84 -21.50 -9.73
CA GLU A 106 -0.58 -20.75 -9.53
C GLU A 106 -0.68 -19.86 -8.29
N TYR A 107 -1.74 -19.03 -8.21
CA TYR A 107 -1.96 -18.14 -7.07
C TYR A 107 -2.14 -18.91 -5.77
N ILE A 108 -2.98 -19.94 -5.79
CA ILE A 108 -3.28 -20.76 -4.61
C ILE A 108 -2.02 -21.46 -4.08
N ASN A 109 -1.16 -21.96 -4.97
CA ASN A 109 0.09 -22.60 -4.58
C ASN A 109 1.07 -21.57 -3.97
N THR A 110 1.22 -20.39 -4.58
CA THR A 110 2.05 -19.31 -4.02
C THR A 110 1.55 -18.87 -2.64
N TYR A 111 0.24 -18.73 -2.45
CA TYR A 111 -0.34 -18.40 -1.14
C TYR A 111 -0.08 -19.51 -0.11
N ARG A 112 -0.23 -20.78 -0.49
CA ARG A 112 0.04 -21.92 0.40
C ARG A 112 1.48 -21.92 0.90
N MET A 113 2.44 -21.50 0.07
CA MET A 113 3.85 -21.43 0.45
C MET A 113 4.16 -20.40 1.54
N ILE A 114 3.35 -19.36 1.69
CA ILE A 114 3.57 -18.30 2.69
C ILE A 114 2.66 -18.42 3.92
N GLN A 115 1.73 -19.39 3.92
CA GLN A 115 0.66 -19.46 4.90
C GLN A 115 1.19 -19.67 6.33
N SER A 116 2.21 -20.51 6.49
CA SER A 116 2.90 -20.73 7.77
C SER A 116 3.54 -19.46 8.30
N GLU A 117 4.25 -18.74 7.44
CA GLU A 117 4.92 -17.49 7.75
C GLU A 117 3.88 -16.43 8.12
N LEU A 118 2.76 -16.37 7.41
CA LEU A 118 1.70 -15.41 7.68
C LEU A 118 1.06 -15.62 9.06
N ILE A 119 0.83 -16.88 9.48
CA ILE A 119 0.35 -17.21 10.83
C ILE A 119 1.35 -16.73 11.88
N LEU A 120 2.65 -16.97 11.67
CA LEU A 120 3.71 -16.49 12.56
C LEU A 120 3.77 -14.97 12.62
N LEU A 121 3.63 -14.29 11.47
CA LEU A 121 3.61 -12.83 11.38
C LEU A 121 2.43 -12.25 12.15
N LYS A 122 1.23 -12.81 11.99
CA LYS A 122 0.03 -12.38 12.73
C LYS A 122 0.19 -12.57 14.24
N SER A 123 0.67 -13.74 14.67
CA SER A 123 0.88 -14.04 16.10
C SER A 123 1.91 -13.13 16.80
N ARG A 124 2.88 -12.61 16.03
CA ARG A 124 3.91 -11.68 16.53
C ARG A 124 3.54 -10.21 16.36
N SER A 125 2.50 -9.91 15.59
CA SER A 125 2.04 -8.55 15.37
C SER A 125 1.26 -8.04 16.58
N GLN A 126 1.31 -6.72 16.82
CA GLN A 126 0.41 -6.05 17.78
C GLN A 126 -0.96 -5.76 17.17
N LYS A 127 -1.26 -6.31 15.98
CA LYS A 127 -2.52 -6.09 15.27
C LYS A 127 -3.62 -7.00 15.84
N PRO A 128 -4.89 -6.62 15.66
CA PRO A 128 -6.01 -7.46 16.08
C PRO A 128 -5.92 -8.85 15.44
N ALA A 129 -6.40 -9.88 16.15
CA ALA A 129 -6.47 -11.25 15.62
C ALA A 129 -7.33 -11.36 14.33
N THR A 130 -8.21 -10.38 14.11
CA THR A 130 -9.08 -10.25 12.94
C THR A 130 -8.42 -9.59 11.74
N ILE A 131 -7.14 -9.21 11.81
CA ILE A 131 -6.42 -8.65 10.67
C ILE A 131 -6.48 -9.61 9.47
N SER A 132 -6.81 -9.08 8.30
CA SER A 132 -6.91 -9.88 7.08
C SER A 132 -5.52 -10.36 6.62
N ASP A 133 -5.50 -11.37 5.74
CA ASP A 133 -4.24 -11.88 5.20
C ASP A 133 -3.55 -10.83 4.35
N MET A 134 -4.30 -10.15 3.46
CA MET A 134 -3.74 -9.11 2.61
C MET A 134 -3.28 -7.90 3.42
N GLU A 135 -4.02 -7.47 4.45
CA GLU A 135 -3.56 -6.38 5.32
C GLU A 135 -2.25 -6.74 6.03
N MET A 136 -2.11 -7.96 6.52
CA MET A 136 -0.88 -8.40 7.18
C MET A 136 0.29 -8.48 6.19
N CYS A 137 0.06 -9.00 4.98
CA CYS A 137 1.07 -9.00 3.90
C CYS A 137 1.54 -7.58 3.56
N MET A 138 0.61 -6.65 3.39
CA MET A 138 0.91 -5.25 3.08
C MET A 138 1.65 -4.56 4.23
N THR A 139 1.21 -4.78 5.46
CA THR A 139 1.89 -4.29 6.68
C THR A 139 3.33 -4.80 6.75
N PHE A 140 3.54 -6.10 6.47
CA PHE A 140 4.87 -6.69 6.48
C PHE A 140 5.78 -6.12 5.38
N ILE A 141 5.27 -5.94 4.15
CA ILE A 141 6.00 -5.27 3.07
C ILE A 141 6.41 -3.87 3.52
N TYR A 142 5.48 -3.10 4.08
CA TYR A 142 5.71 -1.72 4.49
C TYR A 142 6.79 -1.62 5.57
N ILE A 143 6.63 -2.35 6.68
CA ILE A 143 7.61 -2.37 7.78
C ILE A 143 8.98 -2.82 7.28
N THR A 144 9.04 -3.85 6.42
CA THR A 144 10.32 -4.33 5.87
C THR A 144 11.00 -3.27 5.01
N ARG A 145 10.25 -2.47 4.22
CA ARG A 145 10.81 -1.35 3.46
C ARG A 145 11.42 -0.29 4.38
N LEU A 146 10.76 0.02 5.50
CA LEU A 146 11.30 0.95 6.50
C LEU A 146 12.59 0.39 7.14
N LEU A 147 12.61 -0.88 7.55
CA LEU A 147 13.77 -1.53 8.17
C LEU A 147 14.98 -1.68 7.25
N LYS A 148 14.76 -1.81 5.93
CA LYS A 148 15.86 -1.86 4.95
C LYS A 148 16.73 -0.60 5.00
N HIS A 149 16.18 0.53 5.41
CA HIS A 149 16.95 1.78 5.55
C HIS A 149 17.94 1.73 6.72
N SER A 150 17.74 0.82 7.69
CA SER A 150 18.60 0.65 8.86
C SER A 150 19.46 -0.62 8.83
N ASN A 151 19.55 -1.34 7.70
CA ASN A 151 20.31 -2.59 7.53
C ASN A 151 19.93 -3.72 8.53
N ASN A 152 18.73 -3.69 9.11
CA ASN A 152 18.31 -4.61 10.18
C ASN A 152 17.45 -5.79 9.69
N VAL A 153 17.63 -6.25 8.46
CA VAL A 153 16.78 -7.28 7.84
C VAL A 153 17.52 -8.61 7.76
N SER A 154 16.98 -9.64 8.43
CA SER A 154 17.56 -10.98 8.37
C SER A 154 17.35 -11.64 6.99
N PRO A 155 18.18 -12.63 6.59
CA PRO A 155 17.96 -13.38 5.35
C PRO A 155 16.58 -14.03 5.27
N GLN A 156 16.07 -14.54 6.39
CA GLN A 156 14.72 -15.09 6.48
C GLN A 156 13.65 -14.04 6.20
N THR A 157 13.78 -12.84 6.79
CA THR A 157 12.86 -11.72 6.55
C THR A 157 12.87 -11.30 5.08
N THR A 158 14.04 -11.28 4.44
CA THR A 158 14.18 -10.98 3.01
C THR A 158 13.49 -12.03 2.14
N ALA A 159 13.67 -13.32 2.44
CA ALA A 159 13.00 -14.40 1.70
C ALA A 159 11.47 -14.33 1.84
N THR A 160 10.96 -14.14 3.05
CA THR A 160 9.51 -13.95 3.27
C THR A 160 9.00 -12.69 2.57
N TYR A 161 9.77 -11.61 2.56
CA TYR A 161 9.43 -10.38 1.85
C TYR A 161 9.30 -10.61 0.35
N GLU A 162 10.23 -11.33 -0.27
CA GLU A 162 10.19 -11.64 -1.71
C GLU A 162 8.96 -12.48 -2.06
N GLN A 163 8.68 -13.54 -1.29
CA GLN A 163 7.51 -14.39 -1.52
C GLN A 163 6.19 -13.62 -1.39
N ILE A 164 6.07 -12.77 -0.37
CA ILE A 164 4.87 -11.92 -0.19
C ILE A 164 4.75 -10.89 -1.34
N ASN A 165 5.85 -10.32 -1.82
CA ASN A 165 5.79 -9.41 -2.98
C ASN A 165 5.34 -10.14 -4.25
N ILE A 166 5.76 -11.40 -4.47
CA ILE A 166 5.28 -12.21 -5.59
C ILE A 166 3.77 -12.40 -5.48
N LEU A 167 3.25 -12.80 -4.32
CA LEU A 167 1.81 -12.95 -4.10
C LEU A 167 1.04 -11.66 -4.38
N ILE A 168 1.49 -10.53 -3.81
CA ILE A 168 0.82 -9.23 -4.00
C ILE A 168 0.89 -8.78 -5.46
N GLY A 169 1.99 -9.05 -6.16
CA GLY A 169 2.10 -8.79 -7.60
C GLY A 169 1.11 -9.61 -8.42
N MET A 170 0.97 -10.89 -8.09
CA MET A 170 -0.03 -11.77 -8.71
C MET A 170 -1.46 -11.30 -8.45
N LEU A 171 -1.78 -10.92 -7.21
CA LEU A 171 -3.10 -10.40 -6.84
C LEU A 171 -3.39 -9.06 -7.52
N ALA A 172 -2.42 -8.15 -7.57
CA ALA A 172 -2.58 -6.85 -8.22
C ALA A 172 -2.85 -6.99 -9.72
N LYS A 173 -2.22 -7.97 -10.39
CA LYS A 173 -2.50 -8.30 -11.79
C LYS A 173 -3.95 -8.77 -11.97
N ARG A 174 -4.39 -9.72 -11.15
CA ARG A 174 -5.76 -10.27 -11.17
C ARG A 174 -6.81 -9.21 -10.84
N TYR A 175 -6.48 -8.31 -9.91
CA TYR A 175 -7.34 -7.19 -9.55
C TYR A 175 -7.56 -6.25 -10.72
N LYS A 176 -6.49 -5.94 -11.47
CA LYS A 176 -6.58 -5.13 -12.68
C LYS A 176 -7.47 -5.82 -13.73
N GLU A 177 -7.23 -7.11 -13.99
CA GLU A 177 -8.04 -7.89 -14.93
C GLU A 177 -9.51 -7.95 -14.51
N TRP A 178 -9.79 -8.12 -13.22
CA TRP A 178 -11.15 -8.13 -12.67
C TRP A 178 -11.87 -6.78 -12.85
N LYS A 179 -11.17 -5.66 -12.64
CA LYS A 179 -11.73 -4.31 -12.85
C LYS A 179 -11.90 -3.94 -14.34
N GLU A 180 -11.13 -4.55 -15.25
CA GLU A 180 -11.21 -4.27 -16.68
C GLU A 180 -12.30 -5.10 -17.39
N ASN A 181 -12.70 -6.24 -16.82
CA ASN A 181 -13.67 -7.16 -17.43
C ASN A 181 -15.05 -7.16 -16.75
N ASP A 182 -15.45 -6.05 -16.11
CA ASP A 182 -16.75 -5.87 -15.43
C ASP A 182 -17.21 -7.11 -14.64
N GLU A 183 -16.32 -7.65 -13.80
CA GLU A 183 -16.58 -8.77 -12.88
C GLU A 183 -16.81 -10.16 -13.51
N GLU A 184 -16.71 -10.34 -14.84
CA GLU A 184 -16.97 -11.64 -15.52
C GLU A 184 -15.90 -12.73 -15.28
N ILE A 185 -14.78 -12.42 -14.59
CA ILE A 185 -13.72 -13.41 -14.32
C ILE A 185 -14.06 -14.33 -13.12
N LEU A 186 -15.19 -14.11 -12.45
CA LEU A 186 -15.67 -14.90 -11.31
C LEU A 186 -16.54 -16.12 -11.75
#